data_AF-A0A7C5V1Y5-F1
#
_entry.id   AF-A0A7C5V1Y5-F1
#
_cell.length_a   1.000
_cell.length_b   1.000
_cell.length_c   1.000
_cell.angle_alpha   90.00
_cell.angle_beta   90.00
_cell.angle_gamma   90.00
#
_symmetry.space_group_name_H-M   'P 1'
#
loop_
_entity.id
_entity.type
_entity.pdbx_description
1 polymer ?
#
loop_
_entity_poly.entity_id
_entity_poly.type
_entity_poly.pdbx_seq_one_letter_code
_entity_poly.pdbx_strand_id
1 'polypeptide(L)'
;MFVLTWELPPSPVVADSAYGNDVSFRQALRERHLQYAVQVEPTTAVWREDPNLPVPAPKKNEDGAAAKVSPRPRRWRGRRAWRRWLRRCLARLGVA
;
A
#
# COMPACT_ATOMS: atom_id res chain seq x y z
N MET A 1 34.63 15.88 -20.25
CA MET A 1 34.17 14.61 -20.84
C MET A 1 34.61 13.52 -19.88
N PHE A 2 33.71 12.97 -19.07
CA PHE A 2 34.06 12.00 -18.02
C PHE A 2 34.20 10.62 -18.66
N VAL A 3 35.42 10.11 -18.71
CA VAL A 3 35.74 8.76 -19.15
C VAL A 3 35.73 7.87 -17.91
N LEU A 4 34.90 6.82 -17.93
CA LEU A 4 34.87 5.81 -16.87
C LEU A 4 36.18 5.00 -16.92
N THR A 5 36.61 4.37 -15.82
CA THR A 5 37.91 3.64 -15.78
C THR A 5 38.04 2.50 -16.80
N TRP A 6 36.92 2.12 -17.40
CA TRP A 6 36.76 1.09 -18.43
C TRP A 6 36.51 1.68 -19.84
N GLU A 7 36.76 2.97 -20.04
CA GLU A 7 36.67 3.68 -21.34
C GLU A 7 35.32 3.64 -22.08
N LEU A 8 34.24 3.23 -21.42
CA LEU A 8 32.92 3.25 -22.04
C LEU A 8 32.35 4.67 -22.06
N PRO A 9 31.67 5.05 -23.15
CA PRO A 9 30.91 6.29 -23.18
C PRO A 9 29.80 6.25 -22.12
N PRO A 10 29.50 7.39 -21.48
CA PRO A 10 28.40 7.48 -20.51
C PRO A 10 27.09 7.07 -21.20
N SER A 11 26.52 5.96 -20.72
CA SER A 11 25.32 5.33 -21.28
C SER A 11 24.28 5.11 -20.18
N PRO A 12 22.98 5.10 -20.50
CA PRO A 12 21.95 4.84 -19.51
C PRO A 12 22.04 3.39 -19.00
N VAL A 13 21.75 3.21 -17.72
CA VAL A 13 21.64 1.88 -17.11
C VAL A 13 20.33 1.23 -17.57
N VAL A 14 20.43 0.04 -18.18
CA VAL A 14 19.28 -0.74 -18.63
C VAL A 14 19.23 -2.06 -17.86
N ALA A 15 18.04 -2.42 -17.37
CA ALA A 15 17.81 -3.69 -16.68
C ALA A 15 16.34 -4.13 -16.81
N ASP A 16 16.07 -5.39 -16.47
CA ASP A 16 14.74 -6.00 -16.49
C ASP A 16 13.90 -5.68 -15.23
N SER A 17 12.72 -6.29 -15.14
CA SER A 17 11.79 -6.07 -14.03
C SER A 17 12.26 -6.63 -12.69
N ALA A 18 13.19 -7.59 -12.65
CA ALA A 18 13.74 -8.07 -11.39
C ALA A 18 14.44 -6.93 -10.64
N TYR A 19 15.11 -6.03 -11.37
CA TYR A 19 15.74 -4.83 -10.84
C TYR A 19 14.78 -3.64 -10.79
N GLY A 20 13.92 -3.48 -11.80
CA GLY A 20 13.06 -2.32 -11.87
C GLY A 20 11.94 -2.31 -10.86
N ASN A 21 11.48 -3.46 -10.38
CA ASN A 21 10.45 -3.51 -9.33
C ASN A 21 11.01 -3.08 -7.96
N ASP A 22 12.32 -3.13 -7.76
CA ASP A 22 12.97 -2.72 -6.52
C ASP A 22 13.10 -1.18 -6.45
N VAL A 23 12.43 -0.59 -5.46
CA VAL A 23 12.49 0.86 -5.19
C VAL A 23 13.91 1.27 -4.78
N SER A 24 14.60 0.47 -3.97
CA SER A 24 15.93 0.80 -3.46
C SER A 24 16.97 0.86 -4.58
N PHE A 25 16.86 -0.04 -5.56
CA PHE A 25 17.69 -0.03 -6.76
C PHE A 25 17.52 1.27 -7.55
N ARG A 26 16.27 1.65 -7.87
CA ARG A 26 15.98 2.89 -8.60
C ARG A 26 16.36 4.14 -7.80
N GLN A 27 16.25 4.10 -6.48
CA GLN A 27 16.68 5.18 -5.60
C GLN A 27 18.20 5.37 -5.64
N ALA A 28 18.97 4.29 -5.55
CA ALA A 28 20.43 4.34 -5.64
C ALA A 28 20.91 4.91 -6.99
N LEU A 29 20.22 4.61 -8.10
CA LEU A 29 20.51 5.21 -9.41
C LEU A 29 20.28 6.72 -9.42
N ARG A 30 19.18 7.19 -8.78
CA ARG A 30 18.86 8.62 -8.66
C ARG A 30 19.87 9.37 -7.80
N GLU A 31 20.27 8.81 -6.66
CA GLU A 31 21.28 9.39 -5.75
C GLU A 31 22.65 9.52 -6.44
N ARG A 32 22.97 8.62 -7.36
CA ARG A 32 24.20 8.65 -8.16
C ARG A 32 24.09 9.51 -9.43
N HIS A 33 22.94 10.15 -9.66
CA HIS A 33 22.65 10.94 -10.85
C HIS A 33 22.86 10.17 -12.18
N LEU A 34 22.61 8.86 -12.18
CA LEU A 34 22.73 8.01 -13.37
C LEU A 34 21.43 8.03 -14.16
N GLN A 35 21.55 8.21 -15.48
CA GLN A 35 20.41 8.02 -16.40
C GLN A 35 20.07 6.53 -16.47
N TYR A 36 18.78 6.17 -16.45
CA TYR A 36 18.37 4.77 -16.49
C TYR A 36 17.03 4.56 -17.21
N ALA A 37 16.90 3.36 -17.79
CA ALA A 37 15.67 2.84 -18.38
C ALA A 37 15.53 1.38 -17.94
N VAL A 38 14.71 1.14 -16.93
CA VAL A 38 14.54 -0.20 -16.33
C VAL A 38 13.09 -0.64 -16.51
N GLN A 39 12.89 -1.89 -16.93
CA GLN A 39 11.54 -2.44 -17.07
C GLN A 39 10.86 -2.54 -15.70
N VAL A 40 9.56 -2.27 -15.62
CA VAL A 40 8.75 -2.46 -14.41
C VAL A 40 7.57 -3.35 -14.76
N GLU A 41 7.19 -4.26 -13.87
CA GLU A 41 6.02 -5.10 -14.10
C GLU A 41 4.73 -4.26 -14.15
N PRO A 42 3.79 -4.58 -15.05
CA PRO A 42 2.53 -3.82 -15.19
C PRO A 42 1.63 -3.90 -13.96
N THR A 43 1.85 -4.88 -13.08
CA THR A 43 1.16 -5.05 -11.79
C THR A 43 1.72 -4.14 -10.70
N THR A 44 2.85 -3.47 -10.94
CA THR A 44 3.48 -2.57 -9.96
C THR A 44 2.65 -1.31 -9.79
N ALA A 45 2.07 -1.16 -8.60
CA ALA A 45 1.36 0.06 -8.23
C ALA A 45 2.35 1.19 -7.91
N VAL A 46 2.05 2.40 -8.41
CA VAL A 46 2.82 3.61 -8.15
C VAL A 46 1.89 4.65 -7.54
N TRP A 47 2.35 5.27 -6.46
CA TRP A 47 1.66 6.41 -5.85
C TRP A 47 2.06 7.68 -6.61
N ARG A 48 1.08 8.44 -7.10
CA ARG A 48 1.32 9.75 -7.75
C ARG A 48 1.64 10.86 -6.75
N GLU A 49 1.10 10.72 -5.55
CA GLU A 49 1.24 11.64 -4.42
C GLU A 49 1.82 10.87 -3.24
N ASP A 50 2.38 11.58 -2.26
CA ASP A 50 2.92 10.93 -1.07
C ASP A 50 1.78 10.16 -0.34
N PRO A 51 1.88 8.82 -0.21
CA PRO A 51 0.87 8.04 0.47
C PRO A 51 0.87 8.25 1.99
N ASN A 52 1.87 8.95 2.54
CA ASN A 52 1.99 9.24 3.96
C ASN A 52 1.03 10.38 4.38
N LEU A 53 -0.27 10.13 4.21
CA LEU A 53 -1.31 11.01 4.69
C LEU A 53 -1.41 10.93 6.22
N PRO A 54 -1.66 12.06 6.90
CA PRO A 54 -1.87 12.04 8.34
C PRO A 54 -3.04 11.12 8.69
N VAL A 55 -2.75 10.13 9.55
CA VAL A 55 -3.77 9.20 10.04
C VAL A 55 -4.78 9.99 10.87
N PRO A 56 -6.09 9.92 10.58
CA PRO A 56 -7.08 10.65 11.36
C PRO A 56 -7.01 10.25 12.83
N ALA A 57 -7.08 11.23 13.71
CA ALA A 57 -7.09 11.00 15.15
C ALA A 57 -8.23 10.02 15.52
N PRO A 58 -8.00 9.07 16.44
CA PRO A 58 -9.04 8.17 16.88
C PRO A 58 -10.21 8.99 17.44
N LYS A 59 -11.44 8.72 16.98
CA LYS A 59 -12.64 9.37 17.52
C LYS A 59 -12.69 9.07 19.03
N LYS A 60 -12.74 10.11 19.86
CA LYS A 60 -13.04 9.96 21.29
C LYS A 60 -14.53 9.70 21.45
N ASN A 61 -14.90 8.68 22.22
CA ASN A 61 -16.27 8.58 22.71
C ASN A 61 -16.47 9.64 23.82
N GLU A 62 -17.72 9.99 24.10
CA GLU A 62 -18.13 11.09 25.01
C GLU A 62 -17.53 10.96 26.43
N ASP A 63 -17.07 9.76 26.82
CA ASP A 63 -16.41 9.47 28.10
C ASP A 63 -14.88 9.65 28.10
N GLY A 64 -14.30 10.34 27.11
CA GLY A 64 -12.87 10.62 27.04
C GLY A 64 -11.97 9.43 26.67
N ALA A 65 -12.54 8.23 26.55
CA ALA A 65 -11.84 7.04 26.08
C ALA A 65 -11.76 7.01 24.55
N ALA A 66 -10.55 6.83 23.99
CA ALA A 66 -10.35 6.60 22.56
C ALA A 66 -11.19 5.40 22.11
N ALA A 67 -12.06 5.60 21.11
CA ALA A 67 -12.84 4.52 20.53
C ALA A 67 -11.87 3.47 19.97
N LYS A 68 -11.79 2.31 20.62
CA LYS A 68 -11.03 1.19 20.06
C LYS A 68 -11.74 0.73 18.81
N VAL A 69 -11.26 1.17 17.64
CA VAL A 69 -11.60 0.55 16.35
C VAL A 69 -11.10 -0.88 16.44
N SER A 70 -12.01 -1.79 16.78
CA SER A 70 -11.71 -3.21 16.87
C SER A 70 -11.75 -3.76 15.44
N PRO A 71 -10.64 -4.28 14.86
CA PRO A 71 -10.63 -4.70 13.46
C PRO A 71 -11.40 -6.00 13.18
N ARG A 72 -12.17 -6.53 14.15
CA ARG A 72 -12.74 -7.87 14.06
C ARG A 72 -14.13 -7.93 14.68
N PRO A 73 -15.11 -8.59 14.04
CA PRO A 73 -16.36 -8.91 14.72
C PRO A 73 -16.03 -9.74 15.96
N ARG A 74 -16.45 -9.24 17.12
CA ARG A 74 -16.30 -9.94 18.41
C ARG A 74 -16.93 -11.33 18.29
N ARG A 75 -16.06 -12.34 18.28
CA ARG A 75 -16.30 -13.79 18.43
C ARG A 75 -17.76 -14.16 18.71
N TRP A 76 -18.42 -14.68 17.68
CA TRP A 76 -19.80 -15.18 17.72
C TRP A 76 -19.95 -16.33 18.74
N ARG A 77 -20.54 -16.04 19.91
CA ARG A 77 -21.02 -17.09 20.83
C ARG A 77 -22.44 -17.51 20.45
N GLY A 78 -22.53 -18.50 19.55
CA GLY A 78 -23.69 -19.39 19.42
C GLY A 78 -24.59 -19.17 18.19
N ARG A 79 -25.09 -20.28 17.63
CA ARG A 79 -25.93 -20.35 16.40
C ARG A 79 -27.20 -19.48 16.47
N ARG A 80 -27.76 -19.26 17.67
CA ARG A 80 -28.97 -18.43 17.86
C ARG A 80 -28.71 -16.92 17.68
N ALA A 81 -27.49 -16.47 17.97
CA ALA A 81 -27.10 -15.07 17.74
C ALA A 81 -26.94 -14.79 16.24
N TRP A 82 -26.32 -15.72 15.51
CA TRP A 82 -26.15 -15.64 14.06
C TRP A 82 -27.49 -15.52 13.31
N ARG A 83 -28.46 -16.40 13.61
CA ARG A 83 -29.80 -16.35 12.96
C ARG A 83 -30.58 -15.07 13.26
N ARG A 84 -30.43 -14.48 14.45
CA ARG A 84 -31.09 -13.21 14.81
C ARG A 84 -30.47 -12.02 14.11
N TRP A 85 -29.15 -12.03 13.93
CA TRP A 85 -28.47 -11.01 13.15
C TRP A 85 -28.80 -11.11 11.66
N LEU A 86 -28.75 -12.32 11.09
CA LEU A 86 -29.07 -12.55 9.67
C LEU A 86 -30.46 -12.01 9.32
N ARG A 87 -31.46 -12.30 10.16
CA ARG A 87 -32.81 -11.77 10.01
C ARG A 87 -32.89 -10.25 10.07
N ARG A 88 -32.12 -9.59 10.95
CA ARG A 88 -32.08 -8.12 11.00
C ARG A 88 -31.39 -7.51 9.78
N CYS A 89 -30.33 -8.14 9.28
CA CYS A 89 -29.66 -7.69 8.06
C CYS A 89 -30.57 -7.82 6.84
N LEU A 90 -31.23 -8.97 6.68
CA LEU A 90 -32.18 -9.21 5.59
C LEU A 90 -33.35 -8.22 5.64
N ALA A 91 -33.95 -8.00 6.82
CA ALA A 91 -35.01 -7.00 7.00
C ALA A 91 -34.54 -5.57 6.67
N ARG A 92 -33.29 -5.21 7.02
CA ARG A 92 -32.72 -3.89 6.71
C ARG A 92 -32.39 -3.71 5.23
N LEU A 93 -32.15 -4.80 4.52
CA LEU A 93 -31.91 -4.81 3.07
C LEU A 93 -33.21 -4.95 2.26
N GLY A 94 -34.37 -5.09 2.91
CA GLY A 94 -35.66 -5.28 2.23
C GLY A 94 -35.80 -6.64 1.54
N VAL A 95 -34.91 -7.59 1.84
CA VAL A 95 -34.94 -8.95 1.31
C VAL A 95 -35.62 -9.82 2.37
N ALA A 96 -36.94 -9.99 2.26
CA ALA A 96 -37.71 -10.86 3.13
C ALA A 96 -37.57 -12.34 2.71
#